data_AF-A0A8B8CIZ5-F1
#
_entry.id   AF-A0A8B8CIZ5-F1
#
_cell.length_a   1.000
_cell.length_b   1.000
_cell.length_c   1.000
_cell.angle_alpha   90.00
_cell.angle_beta   90.00
_cell.angle_gamma   90.00
#
_symmetry.space_group_name_H-M   'P 1'
#
loop_
_entity.id
_entity.type
_entity.pdbx_description
1 polymer ?
#
loop_
_entity_poly.entity_id
_entity_poly.type
_entity_poly.pdbx_seq_one_letter_code
_entity_poly.pdbx_strand_id
1 'polypeptide(L)'
;MFRQTYAGSRLADLYADLKIQDKVELEVKKLKAEYLDKDGLKEAEARRRFMELLEKYNMKKIISLPQSQDMSNEIPETIDHQLRDKKLQKLWKKAEFAGFADWELHKLKEEFLHHQMKLDEYNSLQENLNDDYSDNSIDRDQNKVKYTEEKKKKLELKTMSKDLKMDYDKLEAMALASSVEDKSFLDPRVYELWALAKKAKMPPEELESLKKELQHFEHRLQKHDYYTDRLRVSEEAVQRNYKDGEVPDKHTQLEQMARDYGRKVEKYHTDLKYRIHKAVQQHSEL
;
A
#
# COMPACT_ATOMS: atom_id res chain seq x y z
N MET A 1 -1.61 -20.11 -12.56
CA MET A 1 -0.54 -21.12 -12.66
C MET A 1 -0.82 -22.06 -13.83
N PHE A 2 -0.03 -22.01 -14.90
CA PHE A 2 -0.13 -22.98 -16.00
C PHE A 2 0.61 -24.26 -15.59
N ARG A 3 -0.11 -25.33 -15.27
CA ARG A 3 0.49 -26.62 -14.93
C ARG A 3 0.62 -27.45 -16.21
N GLN A 4 1.83 -27.54 -16.76
CA GLN A 4 2.11 -28.34 -17.96
C GLN A 4 2.52 -29.75 -17.55
N THR A 5 1.81 -30.77 -18.03
CA THR A 5 2.11 -32.18 -17.76
C THR A 5 3.08 -32.72 -18.82
N TYR A 6 4.21 -33.28 -18.37
CA TYR A 6 5.21 -33.90 -19.25
C TYR A 6 5.18 -35.44 -19.06
N ALA A 7 5.41 -36.20 -20.15
CA ALA A 7 5.51 -37.65 -20.12
C ALA A 7 6.80 -38.13 -19.41
N GLY A 8 6.77 -39.34 -18.83
CA GLY A 8 7.77 -39.83 -17.87
C GLY A 8 9.25 -39.78 -18.30
N SER A 9 9.57 -40.07 -19.56
CA SER A 9 10.95 -39.95 -20.07
C SER A 9 11.42 -38.50 -20.16
N ARG A 10 10.57 -37.62 -20.71
CA ARG A 10 10.84 -36.19 -20.84
C ARG A 10 10.94 -35.47 -19.49
N LEU A 11 10.23 -35.96 -18.48
CA LEU A 11 10.31 -35.45 -17.11
C LEU A 11 11.64 -35.86 -16.44
N ALA A 12 12.11 -37.09 -16.67
CA ALA A 12 13.39 -37.55 -16.16
C ALA A 12 14.57 -36.80 -16.79
N ASP A 13 14.52 -36.57 -18.10
CA ASP A 13 15.53 -35.77 -18.82
C ASP A 13 15.54 -34.31 -18.35
N LEU A 14 14.35 -33.71 -18.17
CA LEU A 14 14.21 -32.35 -17.62
C LEU A 14 14.80 -32.26 -16.20
N TYR A 15 14.52 -33.25 -15.35
CA TYR A 15 15.04 -33.30 -13.99
C TYR A 15 16.57 -33.43 -13.97
N ALA A 16 17.15 -34.28 -14.82
CA ALA A 16 18.59 -34.42 -14.94
C ALA A 16 19.24 -33.12 -15.44
N ASP A 17 18.66 -32.50 -16.47
CA ASP A 17 19.17 -31.24 -17.02
C ASP A 17 19.10 -30.09 -16.00
N LEU A 18 17.99 -29.96 -15.26
CA LEU A 18 17.81 -28.97 -14.18
C LEU A 18 18.83 -29.18 -13.04
N LYS A 19 19.06 -30.43 -12.63
CA LYS A 19 20.04 -30.76 -11.59
C LYS A 19 21.46 -30.37 -11.98
N ILE A 20 21.81 -30.48 -13.26
CA ILE A 20 23.11 -30.04 -13.76
C ILE A 20 23.17 -28.51 -13.81
N GLN A 21 22.08 -27.85 -14.20
CA GLN A 21 21.99 -26.39 -14.18
C GLN A 21 22.15 -25.82 -12.77
N ASP A 22 21.47 -26.39 -11.76
CA ASP A 22 21.60 -25.99 -10.36
C ASP A 22 23.06 -26.06 -9.87
N LYS A 23 23.80 -27.09 -10.29
CA LYS A 23 25.22 -27.24 -9.95
C LYS A 23 26.07 -26.13 -10.57
N VAL A 24 25.83 -25.81 -11.85
CA VAL A 24 26.53 -24.73 -12.56
C VAL A 24 26.22 -23.37 -11.95
N GLU A 25 24.96 -23.12 -11.57
CA GLU A 25 24.59 -21.86 -10.90
C GLU A 25 25.21 -21.71 -9.51
N LEU A 26 25.28 -22.80 -8.73
CA LEU A 26 25.99 -22.79 -7.45
C LEU A 26 27.48 -22.48 -7.61
N GLU A 27 28.12 -23.05 -8.62
CA GLU A 27 29.53 -22.77 -8.94
C GLU A 27 29.74 -21.31 -9.35
N VAL A 28 28.86 -20.74 -10.18
CA VAL A 28 28.89 -19.31 -10.54
C VAL A 28 28.66 -18.41 -9.33
N LYS A 29 27.69 -18.73 -8.47
CA LYS A 29 27.42 -17.96 -7.23
C LYS A 29 28.61 -17.98 -6.29
N LYS A 30 29.30 -19.13 -6.17
CA LYS A 30 30.53 -19.25 -5.38
C LYS A 30 31.66 -18.39 -5.96
N LEU A 31 31.89 -18.46 -7.28
CA LEU A 31 32.90 -17.65 -7.96
C LEU A 31 32.63 -16.15 -7.87
N LYS A 32 31.36 -15.75 -7.88
CA LYS A 32 30.92 -14.36 -7.67
C LYS A 32 31.17 -13.90 -6.24
N ALA A 33 30.87 -14.73 -5.24
CA ALA A 33 31.15 -14.45 -3.83
C ALA A 33 32.65 -14.33 -3.54
N GLU A 34 33.48 -15.08 -4.25
CA GLU A 34 34.94 -15.05 -4.13
C GLU A 34 35.60 -13.97 -5.05
N TYR A 35 34.80 -13.15 -5.76
CA TYR A 35 35.26 -12.10 -6.69
C TYR A 35 36.21 -12.57 -7.82
N LEU A 36 36.17 -13.86 -8.17
CA LEU A 36 37.01 -14.47 -9.20
C LEU A 36 36.43 -14.36 -10.62
N ASP A 37 35.16 -13.98 -10.78
CA ASP A 37 34.51 -13.77 -12.09
C ASP A 37 34.29 -12.29 -12.37
N LYS A 38 35.38 -11.56 -12.67
CA LYS A 38 35.33 -10.11 -12.97
C LYS A 38 34.75 -9.79 -14.34
N ASP A 39 34.87 -10.70 -15.29
CA ASP A 39 34.41 -10.53 -16.67
C ASP A 39 32.97 -11.04 -16.88
N GLY A 40 32.38 -11.72 -15.89
CA GLY A 40 31.01 -12.25 -15.93
C GLY A 40 30.79 -13.32 -17.00
N LEU A 41 31.88 -13.89 -17.53
CA LEU A 41 31.86 -14.79 -18.69
C LEU A 41 31.23 -16.13 -18.32
N LYS A 42 31.48 -16.61 -17.09
CA LYS A 42 30.86 -17.83 -16.56
C LYS A 42 29.39 -17.61 -16.20
N GLU A 43 29.03 -16.42 -15.71
CA GLU A 43 27.62 -16.05 -15.50
C GLU A 43 26.84 -15.98 -16.83
N ALA A 44 27.45 -15.42 -17.88
CA ALA A 44 26.85 -15.38 -19.21
C ALA A 44 26.67 -16.78 -19.82
N GLU A 45 27.66 -17.67 -19.66
CA GLU A 45 27.58 -19.06 -20.14
C GLU A 45 26.48 -19.85 -19.42
N ALA A 46 26.37 -19.70 -18.09
CA ALA A 46 25.31 -20.34 -17.30
C ALA A 46 23.91 -19.86 -17.71
N ARG A 47 23.74 -18.56 -17.97
CA ARG A 47 22.48 -17.98 -18.47
C ARG A 47 22.15 -18.46 -19.88
N ARG A 48 23.13 -18.53 -20.77
CA ARG A 48 22.94 -19.05 -22.13
C ARG A 48 22.45 -20.49 -22.11
N ARG A 49 23.11 -21.34 -21.32
CA ARG A 49 22.73 -22.74 -21.13
C ARG A 49 21.31 -22.89 -20.57
N PHE A 50 20.93 -22.04 -19.62
CA PHE A 50 19.56 -22.03 -19.09
C PHE A 50 18.54 -21.67 -20.18
N MET A 51 18.80 -20.65 -20.98
CA MET A 51 17.92 -20.23 -22.08
C MET A 51 17.75 -21.32 -23.14
N GLU A 52 18.84 -22.01 -23.50
CA GLU A 52 18.81 -23.17 -24.40
C GLU A 52 17.94 -24.31 -23.82
N LEU A 53 18.00 -24.54 -22.51
CA LEU A 53 17.17 -25.53 -21.82
C LEU A 53 15.69 -25.14 -21.88
N LEU A 54 15.37 -23.89 -21.61
CA LEU A 54 14.01 -23.37 -21.64
C LEU A 54 13.41 -23.42 -23.06
N GLU A 55 14.24 -23.22 -24.08
CA GLU A 55 13.85 -23.40 -25.49
C GLU A 55 13.60 -24.88 -25.81
N LYS A 56 14.49 -25.79 -25.39
CA LYS A 56 14.34 -27.25 -25.55
C LYS A 56 13.02 -27.78 -24.96
N TYR A 57 12.53 -27.19 -23.86
CA TYR A 57 11.28 -27.60 -23.20
C TYR A 57 10.07 -26.70 -23.49
N ASN A 58 10.17 -25.75 -24.44
CA ASN A 58 9.12 -24.77 -24.80
C ASN A 58 8.62 -23.91 -23.62
N MET A 59 9.47 -23.71 -22.61
CA MET A 59 9.19 -22.90 -21.41
C MET A 59 9.55 -21.42 -21.60
N LYS A 60 10.11 -21.04 -22.75
CA LYS A 60 10.51 -19.66 -23.10
C LYS A 60 9.38 -18.64 -22.92
N LYS A 61 8.12 -19.05 -23.13
CA LYS A 61 6.92 -18.22 -22.91
C LYS A 61 6.70 -17.79 -21.46
N ILE A 62 7.25 -18.52 -20.48
CA ILE A 62 7.14 -18.17 -19.06
C ILE A 62 8.06 -16.99 -18.71
N ILE A 63 9.15 -16.81 -19.47
CA ILE A 63 10.19 -15.81 -19.22
C ILE A 63 10.02 -14.58 -20.11
N SER A 64 9.30 -14.71 -21.22
CA SER A 64 8.90 -13.57 -22.06
C SER A 64 7.74 -12.75 -21.48
N LEU A 65 7.18 -13.14 -20.33
CA LEU A 65 6.43 -12.17 -19.52
C LEU A 65 7.45 -11.15 -18.99
N PRO A 66 7.13 -9.84 -19.00
CA PRO A 66 8.05 -8.85 -18.48
C PRO A 66 8.49 -9.28 -17.09
N GLN A 67 9.81 -9.35 -16.88
CA GLN A 67 10.40 -9.58 -15.56
C GLN A 67 9.85 -8.49 -14.65
N SER A 68 8.79 -8.78 -13.90
CA SER A 68 8.51 -8.05 -12.68
C SER A 68 9.75 -8.21 -11.83
N GLN A 69 10.52 -7.12 -11.71
CA GLN A 69 11.59 -6.97 -10.73
C GLN A 69 10.96 -7.09 -9.34
N ASP A 70 10.73 -8.32 -8.90
CA ASP A 70 10.66 -8.79 -7.52
C ASP A 70 10.11 -10.22 -7.56
N MET A 71 11.01 -11.18 -7.76
CA MET A 71 10.78 -12.52 -7.24
C MET A 71 11.52 -12.61 -5.90
N SER A 72 11.15 -11.75 -4.96
CA SER A 72 11.33 -12.04 -3.54
C SER A 72 10.23 -13.03 -3.16
N ASN A 73 10.60 -14.16 -2.56
CA ASN A 73 9.65 -15.12 -1.97
C ASN A 73 9.08 -14.60 -0.64
N GLU A 74 9.33 -13.35 -0.28
CA GLU A 74 8.71 -12.72 0.87
C GLU A 74 7.29 -12.27 0.50
N ILE A 75 6.31 -12.84 1.20
CA ILE A 75 4.95 -12.29 1.23
C ILE A 75 5.11 -10.84 1.72
N PRO A 76 4.75 -9.81 0.95
CA PRO A 76 4.93 -8.44 1.39
C PRO A 76 4.17 -8.21 2.69
N GLU A 77 4.89 -7.90 3.77
CA GLU A 77 4.29 -7.71 5.10
C GLU A 77 3.35 -6.50 5.15
N THR A 78 3.42 -5.58 4.18
CA THR A 78 2.60 -4.36 4.16
C THR A 78 2.08 -3.98 2.76
N ILE A 79 0.86 -3.43 2.73
CA ILE A 79 0.12 -3.03 1.52
C ILE A 79 0.80 -1.86 0.80
N ASP A 80 1.53 -1.03 1.55
CA ASP A 80 2.28 0.12 1.04
C ASP A 80 3.33 -0.32 -0.01
N HIS A 81 3.80 -1.58 0.05
CA HIS A 81 4.78 -2.14 -0.89
C HIS A 81 4.13 -2.75 -2.14
N GLN A 82 2.84 -3.07 -2.08
CA GLN A 82 2.08 -3.61 -3.23
C GLN A 82 1.50 -2.48 -4.10
N LEU A 83 1.22 -1.31 -3.52
CA LEU A 83 0.76 -0.11 -4.23
C LEU A 83 1.96 0.73 -4.66
N ARG A 84 2.31 0.71 -5.95
CA ARG A 84 3.46 1.46 -6.51
C ARG A 84 3.16 2.94 -6.69
N ASP A 85 1.89 3.32 -6.87
CA ASP A 85 1.50 4.73 -7.02
C ASP A 85 1.34 5.43 -5.66
N LYS A 86 2.09 6.53 -5.48
CA LYS A 86 2.03 7.42 -4.31
C LYS A 86 0.63 7.99 -4.04
N LYS A 87 -0.21 8.16 -5.06
CA LYS A 87 -1.60 8.63 -4.89
C LYS A 87 -2.47 7.55 -4.28
N LEU A 88 -2.34 6.31 -4.75
CA LEU A 88 -3.04 5.15 -4.17
C LEU A 88 -2.56 4.87 -2.75
N GLN A 89 -1.26 4.96 -2.46
CA GLN A 89 -0.75 4.84 -1.09
C GLN A 89 -1.37 5.88 -0.14
N LYS A 90 -1.47 7.15 -0.58
CA LYS A 90 -2.12 8.21 0.22
C LYS A 90 -3.60 7.95 0.44
N LEU A 91 -4.30 7.46 -0.60
CA LEU A 91 -5.72 7.16 -0.52
C LEU A 91 -5.98 5.92 0.36
N TRP A 92 -5.09 4.92 0.31
CA TRP A 92 -5.10 3.76 1.18
C TRP A 92 -4.88 4.14 2.63
N LYS A 93 -3.86 4.94 2.95
CA LYS A 93 -3.66 5.45 4.32
C LYS A 93 -4.88 6.20 4.83
N LYS A 94 -5.48 7.07 4.00
CA LYS A 94 -6.73 7.73 4.37
C LYS A 94 -7.86 6.74 4.64
N ALA A 95 -7.97 5.68 3.85
CA ALA A 95 -8.98 4.65 4.06
C ALA A 95 -8.71 3.81 5.32
N GLU A 96 -7.47 3.40 5.56
CA GLU A 96 -7.04 2.68 6.75
C GLU A 96 -7.35 3.47 8.03
N PHE A 97 -7.06 4.78 8.03
CA PHE A 97 -7.41 5.68 9.14
C PHE A 97 -8.90 6.05 9.20
N ALA A 98 -9.69 5.77 8.15
CA ALA A 98 -11.12 6.07 8.15
C ALA A 98 -11.95 5.05 8.96
N GLY A 99 -11.35 4.00 9.53
CA GLY A 99 -12.03 3.07 10.44
C GLY A 99 -13.09 2.20 9.75
N PHE A 100 -12.73 1.59 8.63
CA PHE A 100 -13.55 0.58 7.96
C PHE A 100 -13.65 -0.69 8.80
N ALA A 101 -14.72 -1.47 8.63
CA ALA A 101 -14.72 -2.83 9.14
C ALA A 101 -13.66 -3.67 8.39
N ASP A 102 -13.08 -4.67 9.06
CA ASP A 102 -11.97 -5.47 8.51
C ASP A 102 -12.31 -6.11 7.14
N TRP A 103 -13.56 -6.55 6.96
CA TRP A 103 -14.04 -7.10 5.68
C TRP A 103 -14.21 -6.04 4.58
N GLU A 104 -14.62 -4.82 4.93
CA GLU A 104 -14.74 -3.70 3.98
C GLU A 104 -13.36 -3.21 3.57
N LEU A 105 -12.43 -3.18 4.53
CA LEU A 105 -11.04 -2.86 4.31
C LEU A 105 -10.37 -3.90 3.40
N HIS A 106 -10.66 -5.18 3.60
CA HIS A 106 -10.18 -6.26 2.72
C HIS A 106 -10.72 -6.13 1.29
N LYS A 107 -12.02 -5.85 1.15
CA LYS A 107 -12.63 -5.61 -0.18
C LYS A 107 -12.06 -4.36 -0.86
N LEU A 108 -11.90 -3.28 -0.11
CA LEU A 108 -11.28 -2.06 -0.62
C LEU A 108 -9.83 -2.32 -1.05
N LYS A 109 -9.09 -3.11 -0.28
CA LYS A 109 -7.73 -3.55 -0.62
C LYS A 109 -7.68 -4.28 -1.96
N GLU A 110 -8.60 -5.22 -2.21
CA GLU A 110 -8.68 -5.92 -3.50
C GLU A 110 -8.93 -4.95 -4.67
N GLU A 111 -9.82 -3.98 -4.50
CA GLU A 111 -10.12 -2.97 -5.53
C GLU A 111 -8.93 -2.03 -5.79
N PHE A 112 -8.20 -1.63 -4.73
CA PHE A 112 -6.96 -0.86 -4.85
C PHE A 112 -5.87 -1.62 -5.61
N LEU A 113 -5.72 -2.92 -5.33
CA LEU A 113 -4.77 -3.77 -6.04
C LEU A 113 -5.16 -3.93 -7.51
N HIS A 114 -6.43 -4.14 -7.80
CA HIS A 114 -6.93 -4.25 -9.17
C HIS A 114 -6.72 -2.96 -9.96
N HIS A 115 -6.92 -1.80 -9.34
CA HIS A 115 -6.62 -0.51 -9.96
C HIS A 115 -5.11 -0.35 -10.25
N GLN A 116 -4.25 -0.74 -9.32
CA GLN A 116 -2.80 -0.75 -9.53
C GLN A 116 -2.42 -1.63 -10.73
N MET A 117 -2.98 -2.85 -10.83
CA MET A 117 -2.74 -3.74 -11.96
C MET A 117 -3.15 -3.12 -13.31
N LYS A 118 -4.32 -2.48 -13.37
CA LYS A 118 -4.77 -1.76 -14.58
C LYS A 118 -3.85 -0.59 -14.95
N LEU A 119 -3.32 0.11 -13.95
CA LEU A 119 -2.41 1.23 -14.16
C LEU A 119 -1.06 0.76 -14.73
N ASP A 120 -0.59 -0.40 -14.28
CA ASP A 120 0.62 -1.03 -14.78
C ASP A 120 0.45 -1.56 -16.21
N GLU A 121 -0.71 -2.14 -16.54
CA GLU A 121 -1.08 -2.52 -17.92
C GLU A 121 -1.10 -1.30 -18.85
N TYR A 122 -1.72 -0.20 -18.41
CA TYR A 122 -1.75 1.05 -19.15
C TYR A 122 -0.33 1.60 -19.42
N ASN A 123 0.54 1.60 -18.41
CA ASN A 123 1.93 2.05 -18.55
C ASN A 123 2.72 1.17 -19.54
N SER A 124 2.55 -0.15 -19.50
CA SER A 124 3.20 -1.07 -20.45
C SER A 124 2.72 -0.84 -21.88
N LEU A 125 1.42 -0.65 -22.10
CA LEU A 125 0.88 -0.31 -23.43
C LEU A 125 1.38 1.04 -23.93
N GLN A 126 1.57 2.01 -23.04
CA GLN A 126 2.13 3.31 -23.37
C GLN A 126 3.62 3.21 -23.75
N GLU A 127 4.40 2.39 -23.06
CA GLU A 127 5.81 2.12 -23.37
C GLU A 127 5.96 1.43 -24.74
N ASN A 128 5.16 0.39 -25.00
CA ASN A 128 5.14 -0.32 -26.28
C ASN A 128 4.79 0.60 -27.48
N LEU A 129 3.98 1.64 -27.27
CA LEU A 129 3.71 2.64 -28.32
C LEU A 129 4.87 3.58 -28.56
N ASN A 130 5.69 3.87 -27.54
CA ASN A 130 6.86 4.72 -27.69
C ASN A 130 8.02 4.00 -28.40
N ASP A 131 8.14 2.68 -28.22
CA ASP A 131 9.16 1.86 -28.86
C ASP A 131 8.90 1.64 -30.37
N ASP A 132 7.64 1.67 -30.82
CA ASP A 132 7.25 1.55 -32.24
C ASP A 132 7.77 2.72 -33.12
N TYR A 133 8.19 3.85 -32.53
CA TYR A 133 8.77 5.00 -33.25
C TYR A 133 10.24 4.80 -33.70
N SER A 134 10.85 3.65 -33.39
CA SER A 134 12.25 3.35 -33.72
C SER A 134 12.48 2.78 -35.13
N ASP A 135 11.42 2.39 -35.86
CA ASP A 135 11.56 1.68 -37.14
C ASP A 135 11.22 2.57 -38.35
N ASN A 136 12.26 3.14 -38.98
CA ASN A 136 12.16 3.99 -40.17
C ASN A 136 11.99 3.18 -41.48
N SER A 137 10.92 2.39 -41.60
CA SER A 137 10.58 1.68 -42.84
C SER A 137 9.79 2.58 -43.82
N ILE A 138 10.24 2.66 -45.08
CA ILE A 138 9.65 3.50 -46.15
C ILE A 138 8.50 2.79 -46.89
N ASP A 139 8.19 1.53 -46.55
CA ASP A 139 7.14 0.76 -47.23
C ASP A 139 5.73 1.32 -46.95
N ARG A 140 5.00 1.64 -48.03
CA ARG A 140 3.73 2.39 -47.99
C ARG A 140 2.56 1.54 -47.50
N ASP A 141 2.56 0.24 -47.79
CA ASP A 141 1.50 -0.67 -47.34
C ASP A 141 1.71 -1.09 -45.88
N GLN A 142 2.96 -1.34 -45.47
CA GLN A 142 3.31 -1.55 -44.06
C GLN A 142 2.99 -0.33 -43.20
N ASN A 143 3.27 0.89 -43.68
CA ASN A 143 2.92 2.12 -42.97
C ASN A 143 1.41 2.31 -42.80
N LYS A 144 0.59 1.84 -43.75
CA LYS A 144 -0.88 1.93 -43.65
C LYS A 144 -1.43 1.01 -42.57
N VAL A 145 -0.91 -0.21 -42.47
CA VAL A 145 -1.25 -1.20 -41.42
C VAL A 145 -0.78 -0.70 -40.04
N LYS A 146 0.48 -0.28 -39.93
CA LYS A 146 1.03 0.32 -38.70
C LYS A 146 0.19 1.50 -38.21
N TYR A 147 -0.17 2.44 -39.09
CA TYR A 147 -1.01 3.58 -38.73
C TYR A 147 -2.41 3.17 -38.22
N THR A 148 -3.02 2.15 -38.82
CA THR A 148 -4.31 1.63 -38.33
C THR A 148 -4.20 0.93 -36.98
N GLU A 149 -3.12 0.19 -36.72
CA GLU A 149 -2.84 -0.46 -35.43
C GLU A 149 -2.51 0.57 -34.34
N GLU A 150 -1.69 1.57 -34.64
CA GLU A 150 -1.42 2.72 -33.78
C GLU A 150 -2.70 3.46 -33.40
N LYS A 151 -3.60 3.70 -34.36
CA LYS A 151 -4.88 4.37 -34.09
C LYS A 151 -5.78 3.55 -33.16
N LYS A 152 -5.76 2.21 -33.29
CA LYS A 152 -6.47 1.29 -32.38
C LYS A 152 -5.84 1.30 -30.99
N LYS A 153 -4.52 1.09 -30.87
CA LYS A 153 -3.77 1.15 -29.61
C LYS A 153 -3.97 2.50 -28.88
N LYS A 154 -3.98 3.62 -29.61
CA LYS A 154 -4.23 4.96 -29.06
C LYS A 154 -5.69 5.15 -28.60
N LEU A 155 -6.64 4.52 -29.28
CA LEU A 155 -8.04 4.51 -28.86
C LEU A 155 -8.21 3.68 -27.59
N GLU A 156 -7.56 2.51 -27.51
CA GLU A 156 -7.52 1.63 -26.34
C GLU A 156 -6.88 2.31 -25.13
N LEU A 157 -5.77 3.04 -25.31
CA LEU A 157 -5.20 3.86 -24.24
C LEU A 157 -6.16 4.95 -23.78
N LYS A 158 -6.89 5.58 -24.70
CA LYS A 158 -7.86 6.62 -24.33
C LYS A 158 -9.04 6.06 -23.55
N THR A 159 -9.49 4.85 -23.87
CA THR A 159 -10.54 4.17 -23.10
C THR A 159 -10.02 3.73 -21.74
N MET A 160 -8.85 3.08 -21.67
CA MET A 160 -8.23 2.70 -20.40
C MET A 160 -7.94 3.89 -19.50
N SER A 161 -7.50 5.03 -20.05
CA SER A 161 -7.27 6.25 -19.27
C SER A 161 -8.57 6.79 -18.65
N LYS A 162 -9.69 6.70 -19.37
CA LYS A 162 -11.00 7.08 -18.83
C LYS A 162 -11.46 6.10 -17.76
N ASP A 163 -11.31 4.81 -18.00
CA ASP A 163 -11.71 3.75 -17.06
C ASP A 163 -10.88 3.83 -15.78
N LEU A 164 -9.56 4.03 -15.89
CA LEU A 164 -8.68 4.31 -14.76
C LEU A 164 -9.12 5.55 -14.00
N LYS A 165 -9.47 6.64 -14.70
CA LYS A 165 -9.96 7.85 -14.02
C LYS A 165 -11.27 7.57 -13.26
N MET A 166 -12.22 6.88 -13.88
CA MET A 166 -13.49 6.52 -13.24
C MET A 166 -13.30 5.57 -12.06
N ASP A 167 -12.42 4.58 -12.19
CA ASP A 167 -12.08 3.65 -11.12
C ASP A 167 -11.39 4.37 -9.96
N TYR A 168 -10.49 5.32 -10.26
CA TYR A 168 -9.87 6.17 -9.23
C TYR A 168 -10.91 7.05 -8.53
N ASP A 169 -11.78 7.73 -9.27
CA ASP A 169 -12.83 8.58 -8.71
C ASP A 169 -13.81 7.74 -7.86
N LYS A 170 -14.09 6.50 -8.26
CA LYS A 170 -14.88 5.54 -7.48
C LYS A 170 -14.16 5.08 -6.22
N LEU A 171 -12.86 4.76 -6.30
CA LEU A 171 -12.04 4.41 -5.14
C LEU A 171 -11.91 5.59 -4.18
N GLU A 172 -11.76 6.80 -4.69
CA GLU A 172 -11.73 8.03 -3.91
C GLU A 172 -13.08 8.24 -3.23
N ALA A 173 -14.18 8.10 -3.98
CA ALA A 173 -15.52 8.14 -3.41
C ALA A 173 -15.73 7.06 -2.36
N MET A 174 -15.27 5.82 -2.53
CA MET A 174 -15.42 4.74 -1.54
C MET A 174 -14.53 4.94 -0.31
N ALA A 175 -13.28 5.38 -0.51
CA ALA A 175 -12.36 5.75 0.56
C ALA A 175 -12.90 6.92 1.40
N LEU A 176 -13.60 7.86 0.77
CA LEU A 176 -14.22 9.02 1.42
C LEU A 176 -15.64 8.75 1.94
N ALA A 177 -16.42 7.86 1.30
CA ALA A 177 -17.81 7.55 1.63
C ALA A 177 -17.94 6.53 2.76
N SER A 178 -16.84 5.97 3.25
CA SER A 178 -16.88 5.06 4.39
C SER A 178 -17.04 5.78 5.71
N SER A 179 -18.25 6.27 5.88
CA SER A 179 -18.93 6.44 7.14
C SER A 179 -20.41 6.58 6.81
N VAL A 180 -21.04 5.52 6.32
CA VAL A 180 -22.50 5.48 6.34
C VAL A 180 -22.90 5.39 7.80
N GLU A 181 -23.47 6.52 8.24
CA GLU A 181 -24.32 6.71 9.41
C GLU A 181 -23.68 6.33 10.75
N ASP A 182 -23.05 7.36 11.34
CA ASP A 182 -22.70 7.48 12.76
C ASP A 182 -21.26 7.14 13.22
N LYS A 183 -20.24 7.42 12.38
CA LYS A 183 -18.92 7.84 12.92
C LYS A 183 -18.97 9.31 13.30
N SER A 184 -19.73 9.63 14.35
CA SER A 184 -19.65 10.97 14.94
C SER A 184 -18.22 11.27 15.46
N PHE A 185 -17.39 10.25 15.66
CA PHE A 185 -16.03 10.30 16.25
C PHE A 185 -15.11 9.24 15.63
N LEU A 186 -13.82 9.58 15.42
CA LEU A 186 -12.73 8.74 14.90
C LEU A 186 -11.94 8.04 16.02
N ASP A 187 -11.80 8.70 17.19
CA ASP A 187 -11.03 8.13 18.31
C ASP A 187 -11.87 7.11 19.11
N PRO A 188 -11.34 5.89 19.38
CA PRO A 188 -12.04 4.85 20.13
C PRO A 188 -12.54 5.29 21.51
N ARG A 189 -11.77 6.12 22.23
CA ARG A 189 -12.12 6.60 23.58
C ARG A 189 -13.35 7.51 23.52
N VAL A 190 -13.44 8.34 22.49
CA VAL A 190 -14.57 9.26 22.28
C VAL A 190 -15.79 8.50 21.79
N TYR A 191 -15.59 7.49 20.95
CA TYR A 191 -16.64 6.58 20.49
C TYR A 191 -17.26 5.80 21.65
N GLU A 192 -16.46 5.26 22.56
CA GLU A 192 -16.95 4.56 23.76
C GLU A 192 -17.85 5.46 24.62
N LEU A 193 -17.42 6.70 24.86
CA LEU A 193 -18.21 7.70 25.59
C LEU A 193 -19.53 8.00 24.86
N TRP A 194 -19.50 8.14 23.53
CA TRP A 194 -20.72 8.35 22.73
C TRP A 194 -21.66 7.14 22.74
N ALA A 195 -21.12 5.93 22.69
CA ALA A 195 -21.91 4.71 22.76
C ALA A 195 -22.57 4.53 24.13
N LEU A 196 -21.88 4.91 25.21
CA LEU A 196 -22.46 4.97 26.57
C LEU A 196 -23.54 6.05 26.66
N ALA A 197 -23.29 7.22 26.08
CA ALA A 197 -24.24 8.31 26.02
C ALA A 197 -25.53 7.92 25.27
N LYS A 198 -25.43 7.22 24.14
CA LYS A 198 -26.61 6.73 23.41
C LYS A 198 -27.43 5.69 24.16
N LYS A 199 -26.79 4.93 25.07
CA LYS A 199 -27.49 3.97 25.93
C LYS A 199 -28.26 4.68 27.05
N ALA A 200 -27.77 5.82 27.52
CA ALA A 200 -28.59 6.71 28.32
C ALA A 200 -29.69 7.28 27.42
N LYS A 201 -30.96 7.02 27.72
CA LYS A 201 -32.10 7.58 26.99
C LYS A 201 -32.25 9.09 27.28
N MET A 202 -31.20 9.86 27.05
CA MET A 202 -31.13 11.30 27.28
C MET A 202 -32.03 12.05 26.29
N PRO A 203 -32.50 13.26 26.67
CA PRO A 203 -33.22 14.11 25.74
C PRO A 203 -32.33 14.51 24.55
N PRO A 204 -32.92 14.73 23.35
CA PRO A 204 -32.16 14.99 22.13
C PRO A 204 -31.31 16.27 22.20
N GLU A 205 -31.74 17.29 22.96
CA GLU A 205 -31.00 18.54 23.15
C GLU A 205 -29.69 18.34 23.93
N GLU A 206 -29.74 17.56 25.01
CA GLU A 206 -28.56 17.22 25.81
C GLU A 206 -27.60 16.32 25.03
N LEU A 207 -28.15 15.39 24.24
CA LEU A 207 -27.37 14.52 23.37
C LEU A 207 -26.61 15.32 22.30
N GLU A 208 -27.23 16.35 21.71
CA GLU A 208 -26.57 17.20 20.73
C GLU A 208 -25.50 18.10 21.37
N SER A 209 -25.75 18.64 22.56
CA SER A 209 -24.75 19.37 23.33
C SER A 209 -23.53 18.49 23.65
N LEU A 210 -23.78 17.27 24.14
CA LEU A 210 -22.73 16.30 24.43
C LEU A 210 -21.96 15.89 23.17
N LYS A 211 -22.63 15.74 22.03
CA LYS A 211 -21.98 15.47 20.74
C LYS A 211 -20.97 16.55 20.38
N LYS A 212 -21.33 17.83 20.52
CA LYS A 212 -20.43 18.97 20.26
C LYS A 212 -19.24 18.98 21.24
N GLU A 213 -19.49 18.70 22.52
CA GLU A 213 -18.44 18.60 23.53
C GLU A 213 -17.45 17.46 23.21
N LEU A 214 -17.95 16.29 22.81
CA LEU A 214 -17.13 15.16 22.38
C LEU A 214 -16.31 15.48 21.12
N GLN A 215 -16.85 16.26 20.17
CA GLN A 215 -16.10 16.69 18.97
C GLN A 215 -14.96 17.63 19.34
N HIS A 216 -15.20 18.55 20.28
CA HIS A 216 -14.13 19.39 20.82
C HIS A 216 -13.09 18.60 21.59
N PHE A 217 -13.50 17.56 22.30
CA PHE A 217 -12.59 16.67 23.01
C PHE A 217 -11.73 15.86 22.03
N GLU A 218 -12.32 15.31 20.98
CA GLU A 218 -11.62 14.62 19.90
C GLU A 218 -10.56 15.53 19.23
N HIS A 219 -10.89 16.78 18.92
CA HIS A 219 -9.92 17.71 18.35
C HIS A 219 -8.73 17.99 19.30
N ARG A 220 -8.97 18.03 20.61
CA ARG A 220 -7.90 18.17 21.61
C ARG A 220 -7.04 16.91 21.71
N LEU A 221 -7.65 15.76 21.54
CA LEU A 221 -7.01 14.45 21.53
C LEU A 221 -6.06 14.31 20.33
N GLN A 222 -6.53 14.67 19.14
CA GLN A 222 -5.69 14.72 17.94
C GLN A 222 -4.50 15.67 18.10
N LYS A 223 -4.71 16.83 18.74
CA LYS A 223 -3.61 17.76 19.06
C LYS A 223 -2.61 17.13 20.02
N HIS A 224 -3.08 16.48 21.08
CA HIS A 224 -2.21 15.76 22.01
C HIS A 224 -1.36 14.71 21.28
N ASP A 225 -1.99 13.84 20.50
CA ASP A 225 -1.31 12.74 19.81
C ASP A 225 -0.27 13.29 18.82
N TYR A 226 -0.61 14.37 18.09
CA TYR A 226 0.34 15.08 17.24
C TYR A 226 1.58 15.62 17.99
N TYR A 227 1.40 16.25 19.17
CA TYR A 227 2.52 16.75 19.95
C TYR A 227 3.34 15.61 20.56
N THR A 228 2.69 14.53 20.98
CA THR A 228 3.35 13.33 21.51
C THR A 228 4.18 12.62 20.44
N ASP A 229 3.66 12.49 19.22
CA ASP A 229 4.41 11.94 18.09
C ASP A 229 5.60 12.82 17.71
N ARG A 230 5.40 14.14 17.67
CA ARG A 230 6.49 15.09 17.42
C ARG A 230 7.54 15.05 18.52
N LEU A 231 7.11 14.88 19.77
CA LEU A 231 8.02 14.73 20.90
C LEU A 231 8.85 13.45 20.73
N ARG A 232 8.22 12.30 20.46
CA ARG A 232 8.93 11.03 20.21
C ARG A 232 9.97 11.13 19.12
N VAL A 233 9.62 11.71 17.97
CA VAL A 233 10.57 11.92 16.86
C VAL A 233 11.71 12.85 17.28
N SER A 234 11.40 13.90 18.06
CA SER A 234 12.42 14.79 18.61
C SER A 234 13.32 14.08 19.63
N GLU A 235 12.80 13.20 20.47
CA GLU A 235 13.58 12.39 21.42
C GLU A 235 14.55 11.48 20.69
N GLU A 236 14.09 10.76 19.67
CA GLU A 236 14.93 9.91 18.82
C GLU A 236 16.05 10.73 18.13
N ALA A 237 15.74 11.95 17.68
CA ALA A 237 16.73 12.83 17.07
C ALA A 237 17.74 13.38 18.08
N VAL A 238 17.31 13.68 19.31
CA VAL A 238 18.19 14.13 20.40
C VAL A 238 19.13 13.01 20.81
N GLN A 239 18.60 11.80 21.03
CA GLN A 239 19.39 10.61 21.39
C GLN A 239 20.45 10.25 20.33
N ARG A 240 20.17 10.49 19.05
CA ARG A 240 21.12 10.18 17.95
C ARG A 240 22.19 11.24 17.73
N ASN A 241 21.84 12.52 17.86
CA ASN A 241 22.69 13.62 17.40
C ASN A 241 23.36 14.42 18.52
N TYR A 242 22.86 14.32 19.76
CA TYR A 242 23.35 15.09 20.90
C TYR A 242 23.93 14.14 21.96
N LYS A 243 25.05 14.55 22.58
CA LYS A 243 25.62 13.84 23.72
C LYS A 243 24.79 14.11 24.97
N ASP A 244 24.86 13.19 25.94
CA ASP A 244 24.16 13.29 27.23
C ASP A 244 24.27 14.72 27.82
N GLY A 245 23.12 15.41 27.89
CA GLY A 245 22.97 16.72 28.55
C GLY A 245 22.63 17.91 27.64
N GLU A 246 22.87 17.84 26.32
CA GLU A 246 22.51 18.95 25.40
C GLU A 246 21.14 18.69 24.76
N VAL A 247 20.10 19.29 25.33
CA VAL A 247 18.72 19.17 24.84
C VAL A 247 18.33 20.47 24.13
N PRO A 248 17.94 20.44 22.84
CA PRO A 248 17.49 21.62 22.12
C PRO A 248 16.29 22.30 22.80
N ASP A 249 16.25 23.63 22.85
CA ASP A 249 15.10 24.40 23.40
C ASP A 249 13.76 24.05 22.73
N LYS A 250 13.81 23.65 21.45
CA LYS A 250 12.61 23.19 20.72
C LYS A 250 12.07 21.88 21.28
N HIS A 251 12.94 20.99 21.76
CA HIS A 251 12.55 19.73 22.35
C HIS A 251 11.87 19.95 23.71
N THR A 252 12.45 20.79 24.57
CA THR A 252 11.86 21.12 25.89
C THR A 252 10.50 21.82 25.75
N GLN A 253 10.33 22.69 24.74
CA GLN A 253 9.03 23.29 24.42
C GLN A 253 7.99 22.25 23.95
N LEU A 254 8.39 21.30 23.09
CA LEU A 254 7.50 20.22 22.66
C LEU A 254 7.10 19.32 23.82
N GLU A 255 8.03 19.03 24.74
CA GLU A 255 7.80 18.23 25.93
C GLU A 255 6.77 18.90 26.87
N GLN A 256 6.93 20.20 27.11
CA GLN A 256 5.96 20.98 27.89
C GLN A 256 4.58 21.00 27.23
N MET A 257 4.51 21.23 25.92
CA MET A 257 3.25 21.24 25.18
C MET A 257 2.55 19.87 25.22
N ALA A 258 3.27 18.78 24.96
CA ALA A 258 2.72 17.43 25.05
C ALA A 258 2.18 17.13 26.45
N ARG A 259 2.93 17.47 27.50
CA ARG A 259 2.48 17.34 28.90
C ARG A 259 1.22 18.15 29.21
N ASP A 260 1.17 19.40 28.76
CA ASP A 260 0.02 20.29 29.00
C ASP A 260 -1.24 19.81 28.27
N TYR A 261 -1.10 19.36 27.01
CA TYR A 261 -2.21 18.76 26.27
C TYR A 261 -2.65 17.43 26.89
N GLY A 262 -1.71 16.60 27.37
CA GLY A 262 -2.02 15.34 28.06
C GLY A 262 -2.82 15.57 29.34
N ARG A 263 -2.42 16.52 30.19
CA ARG A 263 -3.18 16.91 31.38
C ARG A 263 -4.58 17.42 31.05
N LYS A 264 -4.73 18.21 29.99
CA LYS A 264 -6.03 18.70 29.53
C LYS A 264 -6.91 17.53 29.08
N VAL A 265 -6.38 16.66 28.21
CA VAL A 265 -7.10 15.48 27.71
C VAL A 265 -7.60 14.61 28.86
N GLU A 266 -6.74 14.28 29.83
CA GLU A 266 -7.13 13.44 30.96
C GLU A 266 -8.26 14.07 31.80
N LYS A 267 -8.16 15.39 32.04
CA LYS A 267 -9.20 16.14 32.75
C LYS A 267 -10.53 16.10 32.01
N TYR A 268 -10.54 16.34 30.70
CA TYR A 268 -11.76 16.29 29.90
C TYR A 268 -12.33 14.89 29.80
N HIS A 269 -11.49 13.87 29.64
CA HIS A 269 -11.91 12.48 29.60
C HIS A 269 -12.62 12.07 30.90
N THR A 270 -12.01 12.39 32.05
CA THR A 270 -12.58 12.08 33.37
C THR A 270 -13.89 12.82 33.62
N ASP A 271 -13.96 14.12 33.27
CA ASP A 271 -15.17 14.94 33.41
C ASP A 271 -16.32 14.43 32.52
N LEU A 272 -16.04 14.17 31.24
CA LEU A 272 -17.02 13.63 30.30
C LEU A 272 -17.52 12.24 30.74
N LYS A 273 -16.62 11.36 31.16
CA LYS A 273 -16.97 10.04 31.67
C LYS A 273 -17.87 10.13 32.91
N TYR A 274 -17.54 11.02 33.86
CA TYR A 274 -18.36 11.23 35.05
C TYR A 274 -19.75 11.78 34.71
N ARG A 275 -19.83 12.78 33.82
CA ARG A 275 -21.12 13.34 33.37
C ARG A 275 -21.99 12.31 32.66
N ILE A 276 -21.40 11.51 31.76
CA ILE A 276 -22.12 10.45 31.04
C ILE A 276 -22.59 9.38 32.02
N HIS A 277 -21.75 8.91 32.95
CA HIS A 277 -22.17 7.94 33.95
C HIS A 277 -23.30 8.46 34.85
N LYS A 278 -23.23 9.73 35.28
CA LYS A 278 -24.30 10.36 36.05
C LYS A 278 -25.61 10.42 35.26
N ALA A 279 -25.55 10.80 33.98
CA ALA A 279 -26.73 10.83 33.11
C ALA A 279 -27.31 9.42 32.89
N VAL A 280 -26.45 8.41 32.67
CA VAL A 280 -26.89 7.01 32.58
C VAL A 280 -27.65 6.60 33.85
N GLN A 281 -27.10 6.88 35.04
CA GLN A 281 -27.75 6.53 36.32
C GLN A 281 -29.11 7.21 36.47
N GLN A 282 -29.18 8.53 36.28
CA GLN A 282 -30.41 9.31 36.44
C GLN A 282 -31.53 8.89 35.48
N HIS A 283 -31.19 8.46 34.26
CA HIS A 283 -32.17 8.02 33.26
C HIS A 283 -32.40 6.50 33.22
N SER A 284 -31.66 5.73 34.01
CA SER A 284 -31.86 4.28 34.18
C SER A 284 -32.77 3.92 35.36
N GLU A 285 -32.93 4.84 36.33
CA GLU A 285 -33.77 4.66 37.52
C GLU A 285 -35.23 5.14 37.32
N LEU A 286 -35.62 5.49 36.09
CA LEU A 286 -36.99 5.83 35.66
C LEU A 286 -37.50 4.78 34.66
#